data_AF-A0A0Z8UBH7-F1
#
_entry.id   AF-A0A0Z8UBH7-F1
#
_cell.length_a   1.000
_cell.length_b   1.000
_cell.length_c   1.000
_cell.angle_alpha   90.00
_cell.angle_beta   90.00
_cell.angle_gamma   90.00
#
_symmetry.space_group_name_H-M   'P 1'
#
loop_
_entity.id
_entity.type
_entity.pdbx_description
1 polymer ?
#
loop_
_entity_poly.entity_id
_entity_poly.type
_entity_poly.pdbx_seq_one_letter_code
_entity_poly.pdbx_strand_id
1 'polypeptide(L)'
;MTKLIGFGRCLGKTTMAILESHATGHYIVCANRRMADDTFRFAKQLGYTIPFPLSVSDTQFRFSDGRKYSDEPVIIDNVEMVLQSLLGCPVETITFNSSHVITEKNRYDEEIAELKKELAACYREKEEDQAIIETLKDKCVDLMLENADYVWDEMARETAKKRANTRKWRAK
;
A
#
# COMPACT_ATOMS: atom_id res chain seq x y z
N MET A 1 21.78 -17.43 -7.45
CA MET A 1 22.26 -16.12 -6.96
C MET A 1 21.68 -15.87 -5.58
N THR A 2 22.44 -15.30 -4.65
CA THR A 2 22.00 -15.09 -3.26
C THR A 2 21.41 -13.70 -3.08
N LYS A 3 20.19 -13.59 -2.56
CA LYS A 3 19.53 -12.32 -2.24
C LYS A 3 20.01 -11.80 -0.88
N LEU A 4 20.44 -10.53 -0.80
CA LEU A 4 20.81 -9.90 0.47
C LEU A 4 19.76 -8.85 0.86
N ILE A 5 19.23 -8.99 2.08
CA ILE A 5 18.21 -8.10 2.65
C ILE A 5 18.85 -7.37 3.84
N GLY A 6 19.32 -6.14 3.62
CA GLY A 6 20.07 -5.36 4.60
C GLY A 6 19.41 -4.02 4.92
N PHE A 7 18.68 -3.96 6.04
CA PHE A 7 18.00 -2.75 6.53
C PHE A 7 18.18 -2.63 8.06
N GLY A 8 17.97 -1.44 8.62
CA GLY A 8 18.00 -1.09 10.03
C GLY A 8 17.06 -1.91 10.93
N ARG A 9 17.14 -1.65 12.24
CA ARG A 9 16.40 -2.41 13.26
C ARG A 9 14.88 -2.25 13.08
N CYS A 10 14.16 -3.33 13.34
CA CYS A 10 12.68 -3.37 13.30
C CYS A 10 12.02 -3.04 11.95
N LEU A 11 12.75 -3.09 10.83
CA LEU A 11 12.21 -2.85 9.48
C LEU A 11 11.63 -4.10 8.78
N GLY A 12 11.20 -5.10 9.55
CA GLY A 12 10.52 -6.28 9.01
C GLY A 12 11.43 -7.25 8.23
N LYS A 13 12.72 -7.38 8.58
CA LYS A 13 13.63 -8.35 7.96
C LYS A 13 13.15 -9.79 8.13
N THR A 14 12.79 -10.18 9.35
CA THR A 14 12.22 -11.50 9.64
C THR A 14 10.89 -11.70 8.91
N THR A 15 10.06 -10.66 8.79
CA THR A 15 8.83 -10.72 7.97
C THR A 15 9.15 -11.04 6.52
N MET A 16 10.19 -10.44 5.95
CA MET A 16 10.65 -10.75 4.59
C MET A 16 11.15 -12.18 4.45
N ALA A 17 11.90 -12.71 5.43
CA ALA A 17 12.28 -14.11 5.43
C ALA A 17 11.06 -15.05 5.45
N ILE A 18 10.02 -14.70 6.21
CA ILE A 18 8.75 -15.45 6.26
C ILE A 18 8.02 -15.40 4.90
N LEU A 19 7.90 -14.22 4.29
CA LEU A 19 7.26 -14.07 2.98
C LEU A 19 8.01 -14.84 1.89
N GLU A 20 9.35 -14.78 1.90
CA GLU A 20 10.19 -15.53 0.97
C GLU A 20 10.02 -17.04 1.17
N SER A 21 10.02 -17.51 2.42
CA SER A 21 9.80 -18.92 2.78
C SER A 21 8.40 -19.39 2.38
N HIS A 22 7.38 -18.55 2.55
CA HIS A 22 6.01 -18.87 2.14
C HIS A 22 5.90 -19.01 0.61
N ALA A 23 6.54 -18.11 -0.14
CA ALA A 23 6.51 -18.13 -1.60
C ALA A 23 7.32 -19.27 -2.21
N THR A 24 8.44 -19.66 -1.57
CA THR A 24 9.39 -20.63 -2.13
C THR A 24 9.33 -22.02 -1.50
N GLY A 25 8.79 -22.13 -0.29
CA GLY A 25 8.87 -23.34 0.52
C GLY A 25 10.25 -23.60 1.15
N HIS A 26 11.22 -22.68 1.00
CA HIS A 26 12.56 -22.86 1.58
C HIS A 26 12.55 -22.73 3.11
N TYR A 27 13.44 -23.49 3.76
CA TYR A 27 13.63 -23.42 5.20
C TYR A 27 14.28 -22.10 5.63
N ILE A 28 13.77 -21.55 6.74
CA ILE A 28 14.43 -20.45 7.45
C ILE A 28 15.39 -21.05 8.46
N VAL A 29 16.65 -20.61 8.46
CA VAL A 29 17.69 -20.98 9.41
C VAL A 29 17.83 -19.88 10.46
N CYS A 30 17.70 -20.25 11.73
CA CYS A 30 17.79 -19.39 12.90
C CYS A 30 18.95 -19.80 13.81
N ALA A 31 19.43 -18.87 14.65
CA ALA A 31 20.57 -19.11 15.54
C ALA A 31 20.27 -20.21 16.58
N ASN A 32 19.08 -20.20 17.17
CA ASN A 32 18.71 -21.13 18.24
C ASN A 32 17.24 -21.58 18.17
N ARG A 33 16.91 -22.64 18.92
CA ARG A 33 15.59 -23.30 18.91
C ARG A 33 14.47 -22.34 19.30
N ARG A 34 14.74 -21.45 20.25
CA ARG A 34 13.81 -20.40 20.70
C ARG A 34 13.45 -19.46 19.55
N MET A 35 14.44 -18.97 18.82
CA MET A 35 14.20 -18.14 17.64
C MET A 35 13.43 -18.87 16.55
N ALA A 36 13.72 -20.14 16.32
CA ALA A 36 12.95 -20.94 15.36
C ALA A 36 11.47 -21.03 15.75
N ASP A 37 11.16 -21.27 17.04
CA ASP A 37 9.79 -21.25 17.55
C ASP A 37 9.13 -19.87 17.42
N ASP A 38 9.87 -18.81 17.76
CA ASP A 38 9.37 -17.44 17.70
C ASP A 38 9.06 -17.03 16.25
N THR A 39 9.94 -17.35 15.28
CA THR A 39 9.71 -17.11 13.85
C THR A 39 8.52 -17.92 13.33
N PHE A 40 8.40 -19.20 13.71
CA PHE A 40 7.27 -20.03 13.29
C PHE A 40 5.94 -19.52 13.86
N ARG A 41 5.92 -19.13 15.13
CA ARG A 41 4.76 -18.53 15.78
C ARG A 41 4.38 -17.21 15.13
N PHE A 42 5.38 -16.38 14.81
CA PHE A 42 5.17 -15.10 14.15
C PHE A 42 4.60 -15.27 12.74
N ALA A 43 5.09 -16.25 11.95
CA ALA A 43 4.53 -16.58 10.65
C ALA A 43 3.05 -16.96 10.74
N LYS A 44 2.67 -17.79 11.73
CA LYS A 44 1.27 -18.15 11.98
C LYS A 44 0.40 -16.95 12.36
N GLN A 45 0.92 -16.05 13.19
CA GLN A 45 0.21 -14.81 13.56
C GLN A 45 -0.05 -13.92 12.34
N LEU A 46 0.86 -13.90 11.38
CA LEU A 46 0.71 -13.19 10.12
C LEU A 46 -0.18 -13.93 9.10
N GLY A 47 -0.61 -15.16 9.38
CA GLY A 47 -1.42 -15.97 8.48
C GLY A 47 -0.65 -16.71 7.39
N TYR A 48 0.69 -16.78 7.48
CA TYR A 48 1.52 -17.48 6.50
C TYR A 48 1.84 -18.91 6.93
N THR A 49 1.80 -19.82 5.96
CA THR A 49 2.22 -21.21 6.13
C THR A 49 3.64 -21.37 5.61
N ILE A 50 4.57 -21.75 6.50
CA ILE A 50 5.98 -21.99 6.19
C ILE A 50 6.43 -23.33 6.78
N PRO A 51 7.49 -23.97 6.24
CA PRO A 51 8.16 -25.07 6.92
C PRO A 51 8.65 -24.65 8.31
N PHE A 52 8.76 -25.61 9.22
CA PHE A 52 9.30 -25.32 10.55
C PHE A 52 10.76 -24.83 10.43
N PRO A 53 11.12 -23.64 10.97
CA PRO A 53 12.47 -23.11 10.87
C PRO A 53 13.52 -24.04 11.52
N LEU A 54 14.70 -24.08 10.93
CA LEU A 54 15.82 -24.89 11.40
C LEU A 54 16.67 -24.07 12.38
N SER A 55 17.17 -24.72 13.44
CA SER A 55 18.05 -24.07 14.41
C SER A 55 19.47 -24.62 14.34
N VAL A 56 20.46 -23.76 14.11
CA VAL A 56 21.87 -24.19 14.06
C VAL A 56 22.41 -24.68 15.41
N SER A 57 21.80 -24.28 16.53
CA SER A 57 22.16 -24.79 17.86
C SER A 57 21.66 -26.21 18.13
N ASP A 58 20.73 -26.74 17.32
CA ASP A 58 20.22 -28.09 17.54
C ASP A 58 21.29 -29.12 17.18
N THR A 59 21.59 -30.03 18.11
CA THR A 59 22.55 -31.13 17.92
C THR A 59 22.17 -32.06 16.77
N GLN A 60 20.91 -32.02 16.34
CA GLN A 60 20.36 -32.76 15.22
C GLN A 60 19.88 -31.83 14.10
N PHE A 61 20.56 -30.71 13.84
CA PHE A 61 20.28 -29.87 12.67
C PHE A 61 20.13 -30.75 11.41
N ARG A 62 18.88 -30.90 10.96
CA ARG A 62 18.46 -31.81 9.90
C ARG A 62 17.29 -31.19 9.16
N PHE A 63 17.26 -31.40 7.85
CA PHE A 63 16.11 -31.10 7.02
C PHE A 63 14.99 -32.11 7.31
N SER A 64 13.77 -31.83 6.83
CA SER A 64 12.59 -32.67 7.09
C SER A 64 12.73 -34.11 6.57
N ASP A 65 13.59 -34.32 5.55
CA ASP A 65 13.92 -35.63 5.00
C ASP A 65 14.99 -36.38 5.81
N GLY A 66 15.46 -35.81 6.91
CA GLY A 66 16.45 -36.38 7.82
C GLY A 66 17.91 -36.17 7.42
N ARG A 67 18.19 -35.52 6.28
CA ARG A 67 19.56 -35.23 5.87
C ARG A 67 20.17 -34.09 6.69
N LYS A 68 21.49 -34.13 6.88
CA LYS A 68 22.26 -33.01 7.46
C LYS A 68 22.56 -31.90 6.45
N TYR A 69 22.53 -32.25 5.16
CA TYR A 69 22.83 -31.36 4.05
C TYR A 69 21.73 -31.51 2.99
N SER A 70 21.34 -30.40 2.40
CA SER A 70 20.42 -30.36 1.27
C SER A 70 21.03 -29.48 0.19
N ASP A 71 20.75 -29.83 -1.07
CA ASP A 71 21.04 -28.97 -2.22
C ASP A 71 19.98 -27.86 -2.37
N GLU A 72 18.92 -27.90 -1.55
CA GLU A 72 17.88 -26.88 -1.53
C GLU A 72 18.40 -25.56 -0.93
N PRO A 73 18.05 -24.42 -1.54
CA PRO A 73 18.34 -23.11 -0.97
C PRO A 73 17.70 -22.93 0.42
N VAL A 74 18.39 -22.18 1.28
CA VAL A 74 17.90 -21.79 2.60
C VAL A 74 17.88 -20.28 2.76
N ILE A 75 17.00 -19.81 3.64
CA ILE A 75 16.90 -18.40 4.02
C ILE A 75 17.54 -18.26 5.40
N ILE A 76 18.54 -17.41 5.55
CA ILE A 76 19.21 -17.20 6.86
C ILE A 76 18.60 -15.97 7.53
N ASP A 77 17.90 -16.15 8.65
CA ASP A 77 17.39 -15.03 9.45
C ASP A 77 18.43 -14.60 10.49
N ASN A 78 18.72 -13.29 10.50
CA ASN A 78 19.78 -12.68 11.30
C ASN A 78 21.13 -13.42 11.18
N VAL A 79 21.73 -13.34 9.99
CA VAL A 79 22.99 -14.00 9.62
C VAL A 79 24.12 -13.80 10.65
N GLU A 80 24.21 -12.62 11.25
CA GLU A 80 25.20 -12.32 12.28
C GLU A 80 25.04 -13.26 13.48
N MET A 81 23.84 -13.39 14.04
CA MET A 81 23.59 -14.26 15.19
C MET A 81 23.71 -15.74 14.86
N VAL A 82 23.33 -16.13 13.63
CA VAL A 82 23.52 -17.52 13.17
C VAL A 82 25.00 -17.87 13.13
N LEU A 83 25.83 -17.00 12.55
CA LEU A 83 27.28 -17.19 12.49
C LEU A 83 27.92 -17.15 13.88
N GLN A 84 27.51 -16.23 14.75
CA GLN A 84 27.99 -16.18 16.14
C GLN A 84 27.66 -17.48 16.89
N SER A 85 26.47 -18.05 16.69
CA SER A 85 26.09 -19.32 17.30
C SER A 85 26.88 -20.52 16.76
N LEU A 86 27.29 -20.48 15.49
CA LEU A 86 28.10 -21.54 14.87
C LEU A 86 29.57 -21.45 15.28
N LEU A 87 30.12 -20.23 15.34
CA LEU A 87 31.54 -19.99 15.60
C LEU A 87 31.88 -19.96 17.09
N GLY A 88 30.90 -19.66 17.95
CA GLY A 88 31.10 -19.48 19.39
C GLY A 88 31.87 -18.20 19.76
N CYS A 89 31.96 -17.24 18.84
CA CYS A 89 32.62 -15.96 19.03
C CYS A 89 31.85 -14.80 18.36
N PRO A 90 32.10 -13.54 18.77
CA PRO A 90 31.51 -12.38 18.12
C PRO A 90 31.94 -12.25 16.65
N VAL A 91 30.98 -11.90 15.80
CA VAL A 91 31.23 -11.60 14.38
C VAL A 91 31.41 -10.10 14.23
N GLU A 92 32.60 -9.65 13.86
CA GLU A 92 32.93 -8.22 13.71
C GLU A 92 32.52 -7.67 12.34
N THR A 93 32.69 -8.45 11.27
CA THR A 93 32.46 -7.99 9.90
C THR A 93 32.01 -9.15 9.03
N ILE A 94 31.00 -8.90 8.19
CA ILE A 94 30.51 -9.86 7.19
C ILE A 94 30.58 -9.19 5.82
N THR A 95 31.21 -9.86 4.86
CA THR A 95 31.29 -9.41 3.46
C THR A 95 30.40 -10.30 2.59
N PHE A 96 29.83 -9.73 1.54
CA PHE A 96 28.96 -10.44 0.59
C PHE A 96 29.38 -10.13 -0.84
N ASN A 97 29.33 -11.13 -1.73
CA ASN A 97 29.62 -11.00 -3.16
C ASN A 97 28.33 -10.95 -4.01
N SER A 98 27.20 -10.53 -3.42
CA SER A 98 25.92 -10.52 -4.14
C SER A 98 25.76 -9.25 -4.97
N SER A 99 25.42 -9.42 -6.26
CA SER A 99 24.99 -8.34 -7.14
C SER A 99 23.58 -7.81 -6.81
N HIS A 100 22.83 -8.49 -5.94
CA HIS A 100 21.44 -8.19 -5.59
C HIS A 100 21.31 -7.85 -4.11
N VAL A 101 21.86 -6.69 -3.73
CA VAL A 101 21.66 -6.10 -2.41
C VAL A 101 20.39 -5.26 -2.45
N ILE A 102 19.36 -5.71 -1.75
CA ILE A 102 18.19 -4.87 -1.49
C ILE A 102 18.55 -4.01 -0.28
N THR A 103 18.80 -2.73 -0.54
CA THR A 103 19.01 -1.68 0.47
C THR A 103 17.70 -0.96 0.77
N GLU A 104 17.63 -0.25 1.91
CA GLU A 104 16.41 0.39 2.43
C GLU A 104 15.69 1.24 1.38
N LYS A 105 16.46 1.83 0.47
CA LYS A 105 16.01 2.70 -0.61
C LYS A 105 15.13 1.96 -1.62
N ASN A 106 15.47 0.73 -2.00
CA ASN A 106 14.81 0.07 -3.13
C ASN A 106 13.40 -0.48 -2.82
N ARG A 107 13.02 -0.66 -1.55
CA ARG A 107 11.79 -1.39 -1.20
C ARG A 107 10.52 -0.54 -1.30
N TYR A 108 10.58 0.70 -0.83
CA TYR A 108 9.42 1.59 -0.82
C TYR A 108 9.46 2.62 -1.95
N ASP A 109 10.60 2.80 -2.64
CA ASP A 109 10.71 3.83 -3.67
C ASP A 109 9.76 3.58 -4.85
N GLU A 110 9.60 2.32 -5.29
CA GLU A 110 8.68 1.96 -6.37
C GLU A 110 7.21 2.14 -5.94
N GLU A 111 6.85 1.61 -4.77
CA GLU A 111 5.49 1.66 -4.21
C GLU A 111 5.09 3.12 -3.87
N ILE A 112 6.02 3.92 -3.33
CA ILE A 112 5.81 5.36 -3.09
C ILE A 112 5.69 6.12 -4.42
N ALA A 113 6.45 5.76 -5.46
CA ALA A 113 6.35 6.41 -6.76
C ALA A 113 4.98 6.12 -7.41
N GLU A 114 4.48 4.89 -7.30
CA GLU A 114 3.16 4.51 -7.79
C GLU A 114 2.04 5.20 -7.00
N LEU A 115 2.09 5.19 -5.66
CA LEU A 115 1.14 5.91 -4.81
C LEU A 115 1.13 7.42 -5.08
N LYS A 116 2.30 8.03 -5.33
CA LYS A 116 2.38 9.44 -5.71
C LYS A 116 1.71 9.72 -7.06
N LYS A 117 1.81 8.78 -8.01
CA LYS A 117 1.17 8.89 -9.32
C LYS A 117 -0.34 8.78 -9.22
N GLU A 118 -0.84 7.84 -8.41
CA GLU A 118 -2.28 7.70 -8.13
C GLU A 118 -2.83 8.93 -7.42
N LEU A 119 -2.12 9.43 -6.41
CA LEU A 119 -2.52 10.64 -5.68
C LEU A 119 -2.60 11.86 -6.61
N ALA A 120 -1.62 12.03 -7.50
CA ALA A 120 -1.64 13.11 -8.49
C ALA A 120 -2.81 12.98 -9.48
N ALA A 121 -3.20 11.76 -9.87
CA ALA A 121 -4.37 11.56 -10.73
C ALA A 121 -5.67 11.96 -10.03
N CYS A 122 -5.85 11.57 -8.77
CA CYS A 122 -7.01 11.92 -7.95
C CYS A 122 -7.17 13.44 -7.77
N TYR A 123 -6.06 14.16 -7.52
CA TYR A 123 -6.13 15.62 -7.41
C TYR A 123 -6.53 16.30 -8.72
N ARG A 124 -6.08 15.79 -9.89
CA ARG A 124 -6.51 16.33 -11.19
C ARG A 124 -8.00 16.13 -11.45
N GLU A 125 -8.52 14.93 -11.19
CA GLU A 125 -9.94 14.64 -11.34
C GLU A 125 -10.78 15.57 -10.45
N LYS A 126 -10.33 15.80 -9.21
CA LYS A 126 -10.98 16.73 -8.30
C LYS A 126 -10.96 18.18 -8.79
N GLU A 127 -9.87 18.63 -9.41
CA GLU A 127 -9.78 19.97 -10.01
C GLU A 127 -10.74 20.12 -11.21
N GLU A 128 -10.83 19.09 -12.06
CA GLU A 128 -11.76 19.04 -13.20
C GLU A 128 -13.22 19.07 -12.74
N ASP A 129 -13.57 18.25 -11.74
CA ASP A 129 -14.90 18.25 -11.13
C ASP A 129 -15.24 19.60 -10.50
N GLN A 130 -14.27 20.23 -9.81
CA GLN A 130 -14.45 21.55 -9.22
C GLN A 130 -14.77 22.61 -10.30
N ALA A 131 -14.07 22.58 -11.43
CA ALA A 131 -14.31 23.49 -12.55
C ALA A 131 -15.69 23.27 -13.20
N ILE A 132 -16.13 22.01 -13.33
CA ILE A 132 -17.48 21.68 -13.81
C ILE A 132 -18.54 22.20 -12.85
N ILE A 133 -18.35 22.00 -11.53
CA ILE A 133 -19.28 22.49 -10.50
C ILE A 133 -19.40 24.02 -10.57
N GLU A 134 -18.31 24.74 -10.74
CA GLU A 134 -18.31 26.21 -10.85
C GLU A 134 -19.07 26.66 -12.11
N THR A 135 -18.79 26.02 -13.25
CA THR A 135 -19.51 26.28 -14.51
C THR A 135 -21.02 26.01 -14.39
N LEU A 136 -21.41 24.94 -13.68
CA LEU A 136 -22.82 24.61 -13.46
C LEU A 136 -23.49 25.60 -12.51
N LYS A 137 -22.78 26.11 -11.50
CA LYS A 137 -23.30 27.17 -10.62
C LYS A 137 -23.61 28.42 -11.40
N ASP A 138 -22.70 28.86 -12.28
CA ASP A 138 -22.92 30.05 -13.11
C ASP A 138 -24.15 29.88 -14.01
N LYS A 139 -24.26 28.73 -14.70
CA LYS A 139 -25.45 28.41 -15.52
C LYS A 139 -26.76 28.41 -14.71
N CYS A 140 -26.74 27.89 -13.48
CA CYS A 140 -27.92 27.92 -12.62
C CYS A 140 -28.32 29.35 -12.26
N VAL A 141 -27.36 30.25 -12.03
CA VAL A 141 -27.62 31.67 -11.77
C VAL A 141 -28.24 32.33 -13.00
N ASP A 142 -27.68 32.11 -14.19
CA ASP A 142 -28.21 32.66 -15.44
C ASP A 142 -29.65 32.21 -15.70
N LEU A 143 -29.93 30.90 -15.56
CA LEU A 143 -31.28 30.37 -15.71
C LEU A 143 -32.27 30.95 -14.68
N MET A 144 -31.82 31.21 -13.46
CA MET A 144 -32.65 31.85 -12.44
C MET A 144 -33.00 33.30 -12.82
N LEU A 145 -32.07 34.03 -13.42
CA LEU A 145 -32.31 35.39 -13.92
C LEU A 145 -33.27 35.39 -15.12
N GLU A 146 -33.05 34.52 -16.10
CA GLU A 146 -33.93 34.38 -17.26
C GLU A 146 -35.37 34.02 -16.85
N ASN A 147 -35.51 33.10 -15.89
CA ASN A 147 -36.82 32.72 -15.36
C ASN A 147 -37.48 33.88 -14.61
N ALA A 148 -36.71 34.68 -13.86
CA ALA A 148 -37.23 35.87 -13.20
C ALA A 148 -37.78 36.87 -14.24
N ASP A 149 -37.01 37.17 -15.29
CA ASP A 149 -37.43 38.08 -16.37
C ASP A 149 -38.70 37.59 -17.06
N TYR A 150 -38.78 36.29 -17.37
CA TYR A 150 -39.98 35.68 -17.97
C TYR A 150 -41.23 35.89 -17.10
N VAL A 151 -41.12 35.64 -15.79
CA VAL A 151 -42.22 35.81 -14.83
C VAL A 151 -42.63 37.27 -14.72
N TRP A 152 -41.67 38.20 -14.71
CA TRP A 152 -41.94 39.64 -14.72
C TRP A 152 -42.72 40.07 -15.97
N ASP A 153 -42.30 39.62 -17.15
CA ASP A 153 -42.96 39.92 -18.42
C ASP A 153 -44.37 39.34 -18.50
N GLU A 154 -44.60 38.15 -17.95
CA GLU A 154 -45.93 37.55 -17.85
C GLU A 154 -46.85 38.36 -16.91
N MET A 155 -46.36 38.74 -15.72
CA MET A 155 -47.11 39.60 -14.79
C MET A 155 -47.47 40.96 -15.41
N ALA A 156 -46.53 41.56 -16.15
CA ALA A 156 -46.76 42.83 -16.86
C ALA A 156 -47.86 42.69 -17.92
N ARG A 157 -47.81 41.62 -18.73
CA ARG A 157 -48.84 41.31 -19.75
C ARG A 157 -50.21 41.11 -19.11
N GLU A 158 -50.32 40.34 -18.03
CA GLU A 158 -51.58 40.13 -17.32
C GLU A 158 -52.14 41.42 -16.71
N THR A 159 -51.27 42.25 -16.13
CA THR A 159 -51.67 43.56 -15.60
C THR A 159 -52.19 44.48 -16.72
N ALA A 160 -51.55 44.48 -17.88
CA ALA A 160 -51.99 45.23 -19.05
C ALA A 160 -53.36 44.74 -19.56
N LYS A 161 -53.58 43.42 -19.65
CA LYS A 161 -54.88 42.82 -20.01
C LYS A 161 -55.98 43.25 -19.03
N LYS A 162 -55.73 43.19 -17.72
CA LYS A 162 -56.68 43.63 -16.70
C LYS A 162 -57.03 45.11 -16.87
N ARG A 163 -56.03 45.99 -17.04
CA ARG A 163 -56.25 47.42 -17.30
C ARG A 163 -57.08 47.68 -18.56
N ALA A 164 -56.80 46.97 -19.65
CA ALA A 164 -57.56 47.09 -20.89
C ALA A 164 -59.03 46.66 -20.73
N ASN A 165 -59.27 45.56 -20.01
CA ASN A 165 -60.63 45.11 -19.68
C ASN A 165 -61.37 46.12 -18.80
N THR A 166 -60.74 46.67 -17.77
CA THR A 166 -61.35 47.70 -16.91
C THR A 166 -61.72 48.95 -17.71
N ARG A 167 -60.89 49.38 -18.67
CA ARG A 167 -61.21 50.50 -19.58
C ARG A 167 -62.43 50.21 -20.44
N LYS A 168 -62.55 49.00 -21.00
CA LYS A 168 -63.72 48.58 -21.78
C LYS A 168 -65.01 48.61 -20.97
N TRP A 169 -64.97 48.16 -19.71
CA TRP A 169 -66.14 48.17 -18.82
C TRP A 169 -66.58 49.59 -18.43
N ARG A 170 -65.65 50.53 -18.27
CA ARG A 170 -65.96 51.94 -17.94
C ARG A 170 -66.45 52.79 -19.12
N ALA A 171 -66.35 52.27 -20.34
CA ALA A 171 -66.76 52.96 -21.56
C ALA A 171 -68.16 52.54 -22.05
N LYS A 172 -68.85 51.68 -21.30
CA LYS A 172 -70.27 51.33 -21.44
C LYS A 172 -71.07 52.07 -20.37
#